data_AF-A0A7S4HHW7-F1
#
_entry.id   AF-A0A7S4HHW7-F1
#
_cell.length_a   1.000
_cell.length_b   1.000
_cell.length_c   1.000
_cell.angle_alpha   90.00
_cell.angle_beta   90.00
_cell.angle_gamma   90.00
#
_symmetry.space_group_name_H-M   'P 1'
#
loop_
_entity.id
_entity.type
_entity.pdbx_description
1 polymer ?
#
loop_
_entity_poly.entity_id
_entity_poly.type
_entity_poly.pdbx_seq_one_letter_code
_entity_poly.pdbx_strand_id
1 'polypeptide(L)'
;KHSHLFEPNSPLIIDFFGTDSKKKLTYEEFQGLMNQLENEVLHADFNALVPSGHDKVPVERITQQIISQSKAGIIPKHVLENLYQLKTTKEKHENRELDGITFTEFRALHEFLKHIHVIEKFIQVNHDQFLTKEEFRDAMKNEWE
;
A
#
# COMPACT_ATOMS: atom_id res chain seq x y z
N LYS A 1 -4.56 -13.18 21.75
CA LYS A 1 -5.43 -12.30 22.58
C LYS A 1 -6.43 -11.51 21.71
N HIS A 2 -7.08 -12.15 20.72
CA HIS A 2 -8.07 -11.53 19.82
C HIS A 2 -9.36 -12.36 19.72
N SER A 3 -9.65 -13.21 20.72
CA SER A 3 -10.80 -14.14 20.70
C SER A 3 -12.15 -13.41 20.64
N HIS A 4 -12.21 -12.16 21.08
CA HIS A 4 -13.42 -11.33 21.02
C HIS A 4 -13.85 -11.00 19.58
N LEU A 5 -12.93 -10.98 18.61
CA LEU A 5 -13.27 -10.77 17.19
C LEU A 5 -14.07 -11.94 16.60
N PHE A 6 -13.94 -13.12 17.22
CA PHE A 6 -14.63 -14.35 16.84
C PHE A 6 -15.79 -14.71 17.79
N GLU A 7 -16.26 -13.75 18.58
CA GLU A 7 -17.48 -13.96 19.35
C GLU A 7 -18.69 -14.08 18.41
N PRO A 8 -19.69 -14.94 18.72
CA PRO A 8 -20.83 -15.19 17.84
C PRO A 8 -21.64 -13.94 17.47
N ASN A 9 -21.55 -12.88 18.29
CA ASN A 9 -22.23 -11.60 18.06
C ASN A 9 -21.32 -10.53 17.45
N SER A 10 -20.10 -10.88 17.05
CA SER A 10 -19.19 -9.97 16.36
C SER A 10 -19.76 -9.64 14.98
N PRO A 11 -19.79 -8.35 14.57
CA PRO A 11 -20.21 -7.97 13.23
C PRO A 11 -19.47 -8.74 12.13
N LEU A 12 -18.17 -9.01 12.36
CA LEU A 12 -17.33 -9.78 11.43
C LEU A 12 -17.80 -11.24 11.30
N ILE A 13 -18.23 -11.86 12.40
CA ILE A 13 -18.76 -13.24 12.38
C ILE A 13 -20.13 -13.27 11.71
N ILE A 14 -20.96 -12.26 11.95
CA ILE A 14 -22.27 -12.13 11.30
C ILE A 14 -22.10 -11.94 9.79
N ASP A 15 -21.14 -11.11 9.35
CA ASP A 15 -20.86 -10.89 7.93
C ASP A 15 -20.30 -12.16 7.25
N PHE A 16 -19.42 -12.90 7.95
CA PHE A 16 -18.84 -14.12 7.40
C PHE A 16 -19.76 -15.35 7.42
N PHE A 17 -20.49 -15.56 8.52
CA PHE A 17 -21.19 -16.81 8.81
C PHE A 17 -22.70 -16.64 9.00
N GLY A 18 -23.23 -15.42 8.88
CA GLY A 18 -24.63 -15.09 9.12
C GLY A 18 -24.97 -15.01 10.62
N THR A 19 -26.14 -14.46 10.93
CA THR A 19 -26.63 -14.31 12.31
C THR A 19 -26.83 -15.65 13.04
N ASP A 20 -26.96 -16.76 12.31
CA ASP A 20 -27.08 -18.11 12.87
C ASP A 20 -25.77 -18.92 12.82
N SER A 21 -24.68 -18.33 12.31
CA SER A 21 -23.37 -18.96 12.13
C SER A 21 -23.37 -20.24 11.28
N LYS A 22 -24.38 -20.44 10.42
CA LYS A 22 -24.48 -21.65 9.57
C LYS A 22 -24.02 -21.43 8.14
N LYS A 23 -23.91 -20.17 7.68
CA LYS A 23 -23.36 -19.88 6.36
C LYS A 23 -21.92 -20.37 6.33
N LYS A 24 -21.53 -21.05 5.25
CA LYS A 24 -20.12 -21.39 5.01
C LYS A 24 -19.49 -20.28 4.20
N LEU A 25 -18.28 -19.88 4.59
CA LEU A 25 -17.51 -18.88 3.88
C LEU A 25 -16.63 -19.56 2.83
N THR A 26 -16.80 -19.17 1.57
CA THR A 26 -15.89 -19.59 0.50
C THR A 26 -14.61 -18.76 0.52
N TYR A 27 -13.55 -19.27 -0.11
CA TYR A 27 -12.30 -18.52 -0.24
C TYR A 27 -12.50 -17.19 -0.98
N GLU A 28 -13.29 -17.20 -2.06
CA GLU A 28 -13.59 -15.99 -2.85
C GLU A 28 -14.34 -14.94 -2.03
N GLU A 29 -15.33 -15.33 -1.24
CA GLU A 29 -16.04 -14.42 -0.34
C GLU A 29 -15.12 -13.85 0.75
N PHE A 30 -14.25 -14.68 1.33
CA PHE A 30 -13.28 -14.23 2.32
C PHE A 30 -12.30 -13.22 1.70
N GLN A 31 -11.72 -13.55 0.55
CA GLN A 31 -10.80 -12.67 -0.17
C GLN A 31 -11.48 -11.36 -0.56
N GLY A 32 -12.72 -11.41 -1.05
CA GLY A 32 -13.51 -10.23 -1.40
C GLY A 32 -13.70 -9.29 -0.20
N LEU A 33 -14.06 -9.83 0.97
CA LEU A 33 -14.24 -9.03 2.18
C LEU A 33 -12.92 -8.46 2.70
N MET A 34 -11.83 -9.24 2.67
CA MET A 34 -10.51 -8.75 3.06
C MET A 34 -10.04 -7.60 2.15
N ASN A 35 -10.26 -7.71 0.84
CA ASN A 35 -9.95 -6.64 -0.12
C ASN A 35 -10.80 -5.38 0.13
N GLN A 36 -12.08 -5.54 0.49
CA GLN A 36 -12.95 -4.42 0.85
C GLN A 36 -12.48 -3.73 2.12
N LEU A 37 -12.24 -4.50 3.18
CA LEU A 37 -11.76 -3.98 4.46
C LEU A 37 -10.45 -3.21 4.28
N GLU A 38 -9.54 -3.77 3.49
CA GLU A 38 -8.29 -3.09 3.18
C GLU A 38 -8.52 -1.78 2.44
N ASN A 39 -9.38 -1.77 1.41
CA ASN A 39 -9.70 -0.56 0.66
C ASN A 39 -10.32 0.53 1.56
N GLU A 40 -11.17 0.16 2.52
CA GLU A 40 -11.75 1.07 3.51
C GLU A 40 -10.68 1.65 4.46
N VAL A 41 -9.75 0.81 4.94
CA VAL A 41 -8.61 1.27 5.76
C VAL A 41 -7.74 2.25 4.98
N LEU A 42 -7.42 1.94 3.71
CA LEU A 42 -6.67 2.85 2.85
C LEU A 42 -7.40 4.16 2.58
N HIS A 43 -8.73 4.12 2.42
CA HIS A 43 -9.54 5.34 2.29
C HIS A 43 -9.49 6.19 3.56
N ALA A 44 -9.60 5.57 4.74
CA ALA A 44 -9.52 6.27 6.01
C ALA A 44 -8.14 6.94 6.18
N ASP A 45 -7.06 6.22 5.88
CA ASP A 45 -5.70 6.74 5.92
C ASP A 45 -5.51 7.90 4.92
N PHE A 46 -5.98 7.74 3.69
CA PHE A 46 -5.94 8.80 2.68
C PHE A 46 -6.65 10.06 3.17
N ASN A 47 -7.89 9.94 3.64
CA ASN A 47 -8.69 11.06 4.13
C ASN A 47 -8.04 11.76 5.33
N ALA A 48 -7.32 11.02 6.19
CA ALA A 48 -6.58 11.61 7.30
C ALA A 48 -5.39 12.48 6.83
N LEU A 49 -4.87 12.21 5.63
CA LEU A 49 -3.71 12.92 5.07
C LEU A 49 -4.11 14.08 4.15
N VAL A 50 -5.29 14.02 3.53
CA VAL A 50 -5.81 15.10 2.68
C VAL A 50 -6.05 16.36 3.52
N PRO A 51 -5.44 17.52 3.18
CA PRO A 51 -5.73 18.77 3.85
C PRO A 51 -7.19 19.22 3.59
N SER A 52 -7.82 19.87 4.57
CA SER A 52 -9.20 20.35 4.44
C SER A 52 -9.41 21.20 3.18
N GLY A 53 -10.39 20.83 2.35
CA GLY A 53 -10.71 21.54 1.10
C GLY A 53 -9.90 21.09 -0.12
N HIS A 54 -9.09 20.05 0.01
CA HIS A 54 -8.35 19.44 -1.10
C HIS A 54 -8.87 18.03 -1.41
N ASP A 55 -8.52 17.49 -2.57
CA ASP A 55 -8.84 16.13 -3.05
C ASP A 55 -7.59 15.24 -3.20
N LYS A 56 -6.42 15.79 -2.89
CA LYS A 56 -5.12 15.14 -3.06
C LYS A 56 -4.28 15.24 -1.80
N VAL A 57 -3.42 14.24 -1.60
CA VAL A 57 -2.45 14.22 -0.50
C VAL A 57 -1.13 14.83 -0.99
N PRO A 58 -0.60 15.88 -0.34
CA PRO A 58 0.72 16.42 -0.65
C PRO A 58 1.82 15.38 -0.50
N VAL A 59 2.80 15.39 -1.42
CA VAL A 59 3.92 14.43 -1.45
C VAL A 59 4.69 14.40 -0.13
N GLU A 60 4.78 15.55 0.55
CA GLU A 60 5.38 15.71 1.88
C GLU A 60 4.73 14.77 2.91
N ARG A 61 3.40 14.71 2.93
CA ARG A 61 2.64 13.93 3.91
C ARG A 61 2.78 12.43 3.66
N ILE A 62 2.76 12.01 2.40
CA ILE A 62 3.04 10.61 2.01
C ILE A 62 4.45 10.21 2.45
N THR A 63 5.44 11.07 2.17
CA THR A 63 6.83 10.80 2.54
C THR A 63 6.98 10.63 4.06
N GLN A 64 6.33 11.49 4.85
CA GLN A 64 6.33 11.39 6.31
C GLN A 64 5.66 10.11 6.82
N GLN A 65 4.54 9.70 6.20
CA GLN A 65 3.85 8.45 6.55
C GLN A 65 4.67 7.20 6.22
N ILE A 66 5.29 7.15 5.04
CA ILE A 66 6.16 6.03 4.65
C ILE A 66 7.35 5.94 5.62
N ILE A 67 7.95 7.07 6.01
CA ILE A 67 9.01 7.07 7.03
C ILE A 67 8.49 6.59 8.38
N SER A 68 7.31 7.02 8.83
CA SER A 68 6.80 6.58 10.13
C SER A 68 6.56 5.07 10.16
N GLN A 69 6.05 4.49 9.07
CA GLN A 69 5.89 3.04 8.90
C GLN A 69 7.23 2.30 8.81
N SER A 70 8.25 2.89 8.20
CA SER A 70 9.59 2.31 8.14
C SER A 70 10.27 2.19 9.51
N LYS A 71 10.03 3.15 10.41
CA LYS A 71 10.52 3.11 11.80
C LYS A 71 9.88 1.97 12.60
N ALA A 72 8.73 1.47 12.16
CA ALA A 72 8.07 0.28 12.71
C ALA A 72 8.64 -1.04 12.14
N GLY A 73 9.65 -0.99 11.24
CA GLY A 73 10.33 -2.15 10.68
C GLY A 73 9.73 -2.70 9.38
N ILE A 74 8.79 -1.98 8.76
CA ILE A 74 8.04 -2.45 7.58
C ILE A 74 8.78 -2.13 6.27
N ILE A 75 9.61 -1.08 6.24
CA ILE A 75 10.27 -0.60 5.02
C ILE A 75 11.77 -0.47 5.28
N PRO A 76 12.64 -1.09 4.46
CA PRO A 76 14.08 -0.98 4.63
C PRO A 76 14.62 0.45 4.50
N LYS A 77 15.55 0.81 5.38
CA LYS A 77 16.09 2.18 5.51
C LYS A 77 16.63 2.77 4.19
N HIS A 78 17.26 1.95 3.36
CA HIS A 78 17.85 2.36 2.08
C HIS A 78 16.78 2.78 1.05
N VAL A 79 15.56 2.20 1.10
CA VAL A 79 14.42 2.61 0.28
C VAL A 79 14.00 4.05 0.62
N LEU A 80 14.02 4.42 1.91
CA LEU A 80 13.69 5.78 2.35
C LEU A 80 14.72 6.81 1.88
N GLU A 81 16.00 6.45 1.94
CA GLU A 81 17.09 7.32 1.49
C GLU A 81 16.96 7.62 -0.01
N ASN A 82 16.59 6.62 -0.82
CA ASN A 82 16.30 6.78 -2.24
C ASN A 82 15.03 7.62 -2.50
N LEU A 83 13.96 7.44 -1.72
CA LEU A 83 12.76 8.28 -1.83
C LEU A 83 13.05 9.75 -1.50
N TYR A 84 13.89 10.01 -0.49
CA TYR A 84 14.35 11.37 -0.15
C TYR A 84 15.20 12.00 -1.24
N GLN A 85 16.12 11.23 -1.83
CA GLN A 85 16.96 11.69 -2.93
C GLN A 85 16.14 11.97 -4.19
N LEU A 86 15.15 11.13 -4.51
CA LEU A 86 14.24 11.36 -5.63
C LEU A 86 13.43 12.64 -5.46
N LYS A 87 12.89 12.89 -4.25
CA LYS A 87 12.17 14.14 -3.94
C LYS A 87 13.03 15.38 -4.19
N THR A 88 14.22 15.39 -3.60
CA THR A 88 15.16 16.52 -3.69
C THR A 88 15.78 16.72 -5.07
N THR A 89 15.84 15.66 -5.89
CA THR A 89 16.37 15.73 -7.26
C THR A 89 15.32 16.21 -8.25
N LYS A 90 14.05 15.80 -8.12
CA LYS A 90 12.96 16.28 -8.99
C LYS A 90 12.64 17.75 -8.78
N GLU A 91 12.65 18.23 -7.53
CA GLU A 91 12.47 19.65 -7.18
C GLU A 91 13.56 20.57 -7.77
N LYS A 92 14.75 20.03 -8.07
CA LYS A 92 15.85 20.81 -8.68
C LYS A 92 15.75 20.94 -10.21
N HIS A 93 15.03 20.04 -10.88
CA HIS A 93 15.03 19.98 -12.35
C HIS A 93 13.77 20.56 -13.00
N GLU A 94 12.65 20.61 -12.28
CA GLU A 94 11.42 21.24 -12.77
C GLU A 94 10.80 22.05 -11.62
N ASN A 95 10.63 23.37 -11.78
CA ASN A 95 9.87 24.26 -10.88
C ASN A 95 8.36 23.94 -10.94
N ARG A 96 7.98 22.66 -10.90
CA ARG A 96 6.61 22.19 -10.82
C ARG A 96 6.42 21.68 -9.41
N GLU A 97 5.67 22.43 -8.60
CA GLU A 97 5.10 21.87 -7.39
C GLU A 97 4.30 20.62 -7.79
N LEU A 98 4.72 19.46 -7.27
CA LEU A 98 3.99 18.23 -7.49
C LEU A 98 2.64 18.39 -6.79
N ASP A 99 1.56 18.37 -7.55
CA ASP A 99 0.17 18.65 -7.13
C ASP A 99 -0.44 17.57 -6.19
N GLY A 100 0.38 16.91 -5.37
CA GLY A 100 -0.02 15.78 -4.55
C GLY A 100 -0.39 14.54 -5.38
N ILE A 101 -0.97 13.54 -4.71
CA ILE A 101 -1.50 12.33 -5.36
C ILE A 101 -2.96 12.11 -4.99
N THR A 102 -3.71 11.55 -5.94
CA THR A 102 -5.11 11.13 -5.79
C THR A 102 -5.22 9.83 -4.99
N PHE A 103 -6.44 9.46 -4.58
CA PHE A 103 -6.67 8.20 -3.90
C PHE A 103 -6.24 6.97 -4.73
N THR A 104 -6.50 6.99 -6.04
CA THR A 104 -6.12 5.90 -6.94
C THR A 104 -4.60 5.69 -6.95
N GLU A 105 -3.84 6.78 -6.98
CA GLU A 105 -2.37 6.74 -6.93
C GLU A 105 -1.87 6.32 -5.56
N PHE A 106 -2.51 6.78 -4.49
CA PHE A 106 -2.21 6.37 -3.12
C PHE A 106 -2.42 4.85 -2.91
N ARG A 107 -3.54 4.31 -3.38
CA ARG A 107 -3.80 2.86 -3.36
C ARG A 107 -2.77 2.08 -4.17
N ALA A 108 -2.42 2.55 -5.36
CA ALA A 108 -1.40 1.90 -6.19
C ALA A 108 -0.02 1.88 -5.51
N LEU A 109 0.35 2.95 -4.80
CA LEU A 109 1.57 3.02 -4.02
C LEU A 109 1.59 2.01 -2.86
N HIS A 110 0.48 1.88 -2.13
CA HIS A 110 0.37 0.88 -1.06
C HIS A 110 0.45 -0.56 -1.61
N GLU A 111 -0.18 -0.83 -2.75
CA GLU A 111 -0.08 -2.13 -3.42
C GLU A 111 1.35 -2.43 -3.86
N PHE A 112 2.07 -1.43 -4.36
CA PHE A 112 3.49 -1.55 -4.68
C PHE A 112 4.33 -1.86 -3.43
N LEU A 113 4.11 -1.14 -2.33
CA LEU A 113 4.86 -1.31 -1.08
C LEU A 113 4.65 -2.69 -0.44
N LYS A 114 3.45 -3.27 -0.52
CA LYS A 114 3.20 -4.65 -0.05
C LYS A 114 4.13 -5.67 -0.70
N HIS A 115 4.44 -5.48 -1.98
CA HIS A 115 5.26 -6.38 -2.77
C HIS A 115 6.72 -5.92 -2.85
N ILE A 116 7.13 -4.97 -2.00
CA ILE A 116 8.49 -4.41 -2.07
C ILE A 116 9.58 -5.48 -1.87
N HIS A 117 9.32 -6.51 -1.07
CA HIS A 117 10.26 -7.62 -0.88
C HIS A 117 10.54 -8.39 -2.18
N VAL A 118 9.55 -8.47 -3.08
CA VAL A 118 9.67 -9.15 -4.38
C VAL A 118 10.63 -8.35 -5.23
N ILE A 119 10.43 -7.03 -5.24
CA ILE A 119 11.28 -6.07 -5.94
C ILE A 119 12.71 -6.15 -5.43
N GLU A 120 12.90 -6.17 -4.11
CA GLU A 120 14.23 -6.28 -3.51
C GLU A 120 14.93 -7.56 -3.91
N LYS A 121 14.24 -8.71 -3.84
CA LYS A 121 14.79 -10.00 -4.29
C LYS A 121 15.14 -9.96 -5.77
N PHE A 122 14.28 -9.40 -6.60
CA PHE A 122 14.49 -9.26 -8.03
C PHE A 122 15.68 -8.35 -8.35
N ILE A 123 15.82 -7.20 -7.67
CA ILE A 123 16.97 -6.30 -7.81
C ILE A 123 18.25 -6.99 -7.35
N GLN A 124 18.23 -7.75 -6.26
CA GLN A 124 19.40 -8.52 -5.80
C GLN A 124 19.86 -9.54 -6.83
N VAL A 125 18.92 -10.24 -7.50
CA VAL A 125 19.25 -11.21 -8.55
C VAL A 125 19.78 -10.52 -9.80
N ASN A 126 19.25 -9.35 -10.15
CA ASN A 126 19.57 -8.62 -11.39
C ASN A 126 20.49 -7.40 -11.16
N HIS A 127 21.24 -7.35 -10.06
CA HIS A 127 21.99 -6.15 -9.65
C HIS A 127 23.04 -5.69 -10.65
N ASP A 128 23.50 -6.59 -11.53
CA ASP A 128 24.46 -6.31 -12.60
C ASP A 128 23.81 -5.88 -13.93
N GLN A 129 22.48 -5.89 -14.01
CA GLN A 129 21.73 -5.56 -15.23
C GLN A 129 20.89 -4.29 -15.06
N PHE A 130 21.07 -3.35 -15.98
CA PHE A 130 20.15 -2.23 -16.12
C PHE A 130 18.87 -2.72 -16.78
N LEU A 131 17.76 -2.66 -16.06
CA LEU A 131 16.46 -3.03 -16.58
C LEU A 131 15.78 -1.83 -17.22
N THR A 132 15.21 -2.05 -18.39
CA THR A 132 14.26 -1.14 -19.01
C THR A 132 12.96 -1.10 -18.22
N LYS A 133 12.15 -0.08 -18.48
CA LYS A 133 10.83 0.08 -17.86
C LYS A 133 9.90 -1.10 -18.21
N GLU A 134 9.97 -1.60 -19.44
CA GLU A 134 9.20 -2.76 -19.89
C GLU A 134 9.61 -4.03 -19.14
N GLU A 135 10.91 -4.32 -19.04
CA GLU A 135 11.43 -5.50 -18.34
C GLU A 135 11.06 -5.48 -16.85
N PHE A 136 11.16 -4.31 -16.21
CA PHE A 136 10.71 -4.15 -14.84
C PHE A 136 9.21 -4.44 -14.70
N ARG A 137 8.38 -3.87 -15.59
CA ARG A 137 6.93 -4.08 -15.56
C ARG A 137 6.56 -5.56 -15.73
N ASP A 138 7.20 -6.27 -16.64
CA ASP A 138 6.88 -7.67 -16.92
C ASP A 138 7.40 -8.61 -15.82
N ALA A 139 8.56 -8.31 -15.23
CA ALA A 139 9.02 -9.00 -14.02
C ALA A 139 8.03 -8.83 -12.86
N MET A 140 7.50 -7.62 -12.66
CA MET A 140 6.53 -7.36 -11.60
C MET A 140 5.20 -8.09 -11.82
N LYS A 141 4.72 -8.22 -13.05
CA LYS A 141 3.49 -8.99 -13.33
C LYS A 141 3.64 -10.47 -12.97
N ASN A 142 4.76 -11.09 -13.32
CA ASN A 142 4.97 -12.53 -13.12
C ASN A 142 5.15 -12.91 -11.65
N GLU A 143 5.59 -11.97 -10.81
CA GLU A 143 5.76 -12.20 -9.37
C GLU A 143 4.56 -11.71 -8.53
N TRP A 144 3.56 -11.09 -9.17
CA TRP A 144 2.30 -10.65 -8.55
C TRP A 144 1.13 -11.65 -8.72
N GLU A 145 1.29 -12.66 -9.58
CA GLU A 145 0.37 -13.81 -9.75
C GLU A 145 0.79 -15.01 -8.89
#